data_AF-A0A9W6WRL2-F1
#
_entry.id   AF-A0A9W6WRL2-F1
#
_cell.length_a   1.000
_cell.length_b   1.000
_cell.length_c   1.000
_cell.angle_alpha   90.00
_cell.angle_beta   90.00
_cell.angle_gamma   90.00
#
_symmetry.space_group_name_H-M   'P 1'
#
loop_
_entity.id
_entity.type
_entity.pdbx_description
1 polymer ?
#
loop_
_entity_poly.entity_id
_entity_poly.type
_entity_poly.pdbx_seq_one_letter_code
_entity_poly.pdbx_strand_id
1 'polypeptide(L)'
;MKVRKVLSFPGRPHGEVVVASQCSRIMTAQRKLLVSWLFLGMVPFILQARSYLKLAMPHKITENLLVPPGAERRINNLIELCPMNGCHIGHVWWNVEITHYYSLEHGHLYHYVVPQYNSHGNFLIGSEKMEPFSTAPSGCANYSYPVELYFYHGSIGYYSFYDELVGTYCIIDHIAYTHVAGVGTFDINGLALAEELNGDGYRWSLWYSLVGALFRGLVLRRCYISCKRYGDKCAQMDVSLRRKAATIYVHENMRLAAHGATNYHQMALLYLLLEGLMSDLFLLAATDGAFDWVQHVSLGYNLSGILLMLFEIVENTGWLRESYRLFTKRYAFQLRVVTDRGAP
;
A
#
# COMPACT_ATOMS: atom_id res chain seq x y z
N MET A 1 -20.16 -32.69 -32.68
CA MET A 1 -19.72 -31.33 -33.02
C MET A 1 -20.93 -30.56 -33.55
N LYS A 2 -21.68 -29.88 -32.65
CA LYS A 2 -22.93 -29.18 -32.98
C LYS A 2 -22.67 -27.68 -32.91
N VAL A 3 -22.71 -27.05 -34.08
CA VAL A 3 -22.72 -25.60 -34.28
C VAL A 3 -24.02 -25.05 -33.70
N ARG A 4 -23.97 -24.02 -32.84
CA ARG A 4 -25.18 -23.34 -32.34
C ARG A 4 -25.07 -21.81 -32.45
N LYS A 5 -25.88 -21.31 -33.39
CA LYS A 5 -26.58 -20.02 -33.54
C LYS A 5 -25.84 -18.71 -33.20
N VAL A 6 -25.50 -18.05 -34.30
CA VAL A 6 -25.40 -16.59 -34.50
C VAL A 6 -26.59 -15.86 -33.88
N LEU A 7 -26.32 -14.83 -33.07
CA LEU A 7 -27.29 -13.86 -32.59
C LEU A 7 -27.87 -13.07 -33.77
N SER A 8 -29.15 -13.27 -34.06
CA SER A 8 -29.96 -12.38 -34.88
C SER A 8 -30.30 -11.11 -34.10
N PHE A 9 -29.84 -9.95 -34.56
CA PHE A 9 -30.33 -8.65 -34.10
C PHE A 9 -31.62 -8.27 -34.85
N PRO A 10 -32.59 -7.60 -34.21
CA PRO A 10 -33.78 -7.10 -34.89
C PRO A 10 -33.36 -5.99 -35.86
N GLY A 11 -33.82 -6.10 -37.11
CA GLY A 11 -33.61 -5.09 -38.13
C GLY A 11 -34.17 -3.73 -37.68
N ARG A 12 -33.44 -2.66 -37.97
CA ARG A 12 -33.98 -1.30 -37.93
C ARG A 12 -33.78 -0.60 -39.28
N PRO A 13 -34.72 0.31 -39.62
CA PRO A 13 -34.87 0.86 -40.95
C PRO A 13 -33.82 1.92 -41.25
N HIS A 14 -33.68 2.19 -42.54
CA HIS A 14 -32.79 3.17 -43.15
C HIS A 14 -32.84 4.57 -42.51
N GLY A 15 -31.65 5.16 -42.44
CA GLY A 15 -31.46 6.57 -42.78
C GLY A 15 -31.39 7.57 -41.63
N GLU A 16 -30.23 7.67 -40.99
CA GLU A 16 -29.75 8.93 -40.43
C GLU A 16 -28.22 8.93 -40.44
N VAL A 17 -27.63 9.67 -41.39
CA VAL A 17 -26.19 9.89 -41.46
C VAL A 17 -25.83 10.87 -40.34
N VAL A 18 -25.49 10.32 -39.18
CA VAL A 18 -24.89 11.09 -38.09
C VAL A 18 -23.48 11.49 -38.54
N VAL A 19 -23.31 12.76 -38.91
CA VAL A 19 -22.00 13.35 -39.18
C VAL A 19 -21.18 13.31 -37.89
N ALA A 20 -20.31 12.29 -37.78
CA ALA A 20 -19.38 12.18 -36.68
C ALA A 20 -18.40 13.36 -36.72
N SER A 21 -18.32 14.13 -35.63
CA SER A 21 -17.38 15.23 -35.49
C SER A 21 -15.94 14.75 -35.73
N GLN A 22 -15.10 15.60 -36.33
CA GLN A 22 -13.71 15.29 -36.72
C GLN A 22 -12.86 14.72 -35.57
N CYS A 23 -13.19 15.04 -34.31
CA CYS A 23 -12.57 14.49 -33.10
C CYS A 23 -12.89 12.99 -32.88
N SER A 24 -14.06 12.52 -33.33
CA SER A 24 -14.47 11.11 -33.32
C SER A 24 -13.63 10.25 -34.26
N ARG A 25 -13.19 10.81 -35.40
CA ARG A 25 -12.34 10.11 -36.39
C ARG A 25 -10.90 9.89 -35.91
N ILE A 26 -10.40 10.71 -34.98
CA ILE A 26 -9.01 10.62 -34.48
C ILE A 26 -8.88 9.60 -33.33
N MET A 27 -9.95 9.36 -32.57
CA MET A 27 -9.93 8.47 -31.41
C MET A 27 -10.42 7.05 -31.74
N THR A 28 -9.50 6.21 -32.23
CA THR A 28 -9.74 4.76 -32.38
C THR A 28 -9.94 4.10 -31.01
N ALA A 29 -10.58 2.91 -30.98
CA ALA A 29 -10.76 2.13 -29.76
C ALA A 29 -9.42 1.86 -29.05
N GLN A 30 -8.39 1.50 -29.82
CA GLN A 30 -7.03 1.32 -29.33
C GLN A 30 -6.47 2.59 -28.67
N ARG A 31 -6.60 3.76 -29.31
CA ARG A 31 -6.13 5.03 -28.72
C ARG A 31 -6.86 5.35 -27.43
N LYS A 32 -8.18 5.12 -27.34
CA LYS A 32 -8.94 5.31 -26.09
C LYS A 32 -8.44 4.41 -24.96
N LEU A 33 -8.13 3.15 -25.27
CA LEU A 33 -7.59 2.19 -24.30
C LEU A 33 -6.18 2.56 -23.85
N LEU A 34 -5.29 2.92 -24.79
CA LEU A 34 -3.91 3.31 -24.47
C LEU A 34 -3.84 4.61 -23.66
N VAL A 35 -4.68 5.59 -23.99
CA VAL A 35 -4.82 6.81 -23.18
C VAL A 35 -5.31 6.47 -21.77
N SER A 36 -6.33 5.60 -21.66
CA SER A 36 -6.83 5.16 -20.35
C SER A 36 -5.76 4.41 -19.55
N TRP A 37 -4.98 3.53 -20.18
CA TRP A 37 -3.87 2.81 -19.56
C TRP A 37 -2.75 3.75 -19.11
N LEU A 38 -2.42 4.77 -19.91
CA LEU A 38 -1.42 5.77 -19.54
C LEU A 38 -1.85 6.51 -18.27
N PHE A 39 -3.08 7.03 -18.22
CA PHE A 39 -3.56 7.84 -17.11
C PHE A 39 -3.90 7.05 -15.85
N LEU A 40 -4.45 5.84 -15.98
CA LEU A 40 -4.86 5.01 -14.84
C LEU A 40 -3.75 4.07 -14.34
N GLY A 41 -2.77 3.75 -15.18
CA GLY A 41 -1.69 2.84 -14.85
C GLY A 41 -0.35 3.56 -14.72
N MET A 42 0.18 4.06 -15.84
CA MET A 42 1.55 4.59 -15.90
C MET A 42 1.74 5.86 -15.07
N VAL A 43 0.81 6.81 -15.12
CA VAL A 43 0.94 8.07 -14.37
C VAL A 43 0.99 7.80 -12.85
N PRO A 44 0.04 7.06 -12.25
CA PRO A 44 0.15 6.69 -10.83
C PRO A 44 1.45 5.94 -10.50
N PHE A 45 1.86 5.00 -11.35
CA PHE A 45 3.11 4.25 -11.15
C PHE A 45 4.35 5.14 -11.15
N ILE A 46 4.48 6.07 -12.11
CA ILE A 46 5.61 7.01 -12.16
C ILE A 46 5.59 7.94 -10.94
N LEU A 47 4.42 8.42 -10.54
CA LEU A 47 4.29 9.29 -9.37
C LEU A 47 4.64 8.55 -8.06
N GLN A 48 4.29 7.27 -7.96
CA GLN A 48 4.67 6.41 -6.85
C GLN A 48 6.14 5.99 -6.89
N ALA A 49 6.80 6.01 -8.05
CA ALA A 49 8.19 5.58 -8.19
C ALA A 49 9.12 6.38 -7.26
N ARG A 50 8.86 7.68 -7.06
CA ARG A 50 9.63 8.48 -6.10
C ARG A 50 9.48 7.96 -4.67
N SER A 51 8.25 7.70 -4.22
CA SER A 51 7.97 7.20 -2.88
C SER A 51 8.52 5.78 -2.67
N TYR A 52 8.37 4.92 -3.67
CA TYR A 52 8.96 3.58 -3.69
C TYR A 52 10.48 3.64 -3.57
N LEU A 53 11.13 4.52 -4.34
CA LEU A 53 12.58 4.70 -4.28
C LEU A 53 13.03 5.14 -2.89
N LYS A 54 12.28 6.00 -2.18
CA LYS A 54 12.64 6.34 -0.79
C LYS A 54 12.73 5.11 0.11
N LEU A 55 11.80 4.16 -0.03
CA LEU A 55 11.79 2.92 0.75
C LEU A 55 12.83 1.88 0.28
N ALA A 56 13.16 1.89 -1.01
CA ALA A 56 14.13 0.96 -1.62
C ALA A 56 15.59 1.40 -1.47
N MET A 57 15.84 2.70 -1.29
CA MET A 57 17.18 3.23 -1.11
C MET A 57 17.76 2.81 0.25
N PRO A 58 19.08 2.57 0.33
CA PRO A 58 19.71 2.25 1.59
C PRO A 58 19.53 3.36 2.63
N HIS A 59 19.19 2.95 3.85
CA HIS A 59 19.05 3.82 5.01
C HIS A 59 20.03 3.43 6.10
N LYS A 60 20.26 4.33 7.06
CA LYS A 60 21.07 4.09 8.26
C LYS A 60 20.29 4.60 9.46
N ILE A 61 20.35 3.87 10.56
CA ILE A 61 19.75 4.31 11.83
C ILE A 61 20.62 5.40 12.44
N THR A 62 20.01 6.45 12.98
CA THR A 62 20.72 7.51 13.72
C THR A 62 21.62 6.91 14.79
N GLU A 63 22.88 7.34 14.86
CA GLU A 63 23.88 6.73 15.74
C GLU A 63 23.50 6.80 17.23
N ASN A 64 22.80 7.87 17.64
CA ASN A 64 22.32 8.04 19.01
C ASN A 64 21.21 7.04 19.41
N LEU A 65 20.57 6.42 18.42
CA LEU A 65 19.50 5.42 18.62
C LEU A 65 20.01 3.98 18.57
N LEU A 66 21.30 3.80 18.27
CA LEU A 66 21.97 2.51 18.27
C LEU A 66 22.35 2.10 19.70
N VAL A 67 22.20 0.81 19.99
CA VAL A 67 22.65 0.23 21.26
C VAL A 67 24.15 -0.02 21.16
N PRO A 68 25.00 0.61 22.00
CA PRO A 68 26.43 0.39 21.95
C PRO A 68 26.79 -1.07 22.28
N PRO A 69 27.87 -1.62 21.68
CA PRO A 69 28.34 -2.95 22.00
C PRO A 69 28.65 -3.10 23.49
N GLY A 70 28.11 -4.14 24.12
CA GLY A 70 28.31 -4.42 25.55
C GLY A 70 27.42 -3.63 26.51
N ALA A 71 26.49 -2.80 26.02
CA ALA A 71 25.52 -2.13 26.88
C ALA A 71 24.57 -3.15 27.55
N GLU A 72 24.44 -3.07 28.88
CA GLU A 72 23.58 -3.96 29.64
C GLU A 72 22.10 -3.53 29.58
N ARG A 73 21.24 -4.50 29.28
CA ARG A 73 19.78 -4.33 29.32
C ARG A 73 19.29 -4.17 30.76
N ARG A 74 18.58 -3.09 31.05
CA ARG A 74 18.00 -2.80 32.38
C ARG A 74 16.47 -2.68 32.32
N ILE A 75 15.81 -3.15 33.37
CA ILE A 75 14.32 -3.19 33.48
C ILE A 75 13.79 -2.55 34.78
N ASN A 76 14.67 -2.04 35.62
CA ASN A 76 14.31 -1.41 36.89
C ASN A 76 13.77 0.01 36.69
N ASN A 77 12.74 0.39 37.46
CA ASN A 77 12.18 1.75 37.53
C ASN A 77 11.76 2.35 36.17
N LEU A 78 11.31 1.52 35.21
CA LEU A 78 10.93 1.98 33.87
C LEU A 78 9.87 3.09 33.89
N ILE A 79 8.83 2.91 34.71
CA ILE A 79 7.71 3.85 34.82
C ILE A 79 8.18 5.23 35.34
N GLU A 80 9.17 5.25 36.24
CA GLU A 80 9.71 6.48 36.80
C GLU A 80 10.70 7.17 35.86
N LEU A 81 11.50 6.39 35.12
CA LEU A 81 12.55 6.91 34.25
C LEU A 81 12.02 7.49 32.94
N CYS A 82 11.00 6.88 32.35
CA CYS A 82 10.35 7.42 31.16
C CYS A 82 8.89 6.94 31.09
N PRO A 83 7.90 7.77 31.47
CA PRO A 83 6.50 7.37 31.48
C PRO A 83 5.80 7.49 30.10
N MET A 84 6.55 7.56 28.98
CA MET A 84 5.95 7.69 27.65
C MET A 84 4.97 6.53 27.36
N ASN A 85 3.71 6.87 27.07
CA ASN A 85 2.61 5.91 26.89
C ASN A 85 2.08 5.87 25.45
N GLY A 86 2.49 6.81 24.61
CA GLY A 86 2.10 6.83 23.22
C GLY A 86 2.79 7.89 22.39
N CYS A 87 2.62 7.78 21.08
CA CYS A 87 3.08 8.77 20.13
C CYS A 87 2.04 9.07 19.05
N HIS A 88 2.12 10.28 18.51
CA HIS A 88 1.36 10.72 17.34
C HIS A 88 2.27 10.78 16.12
N ILE A 89 1.94 9.97 15.12
CA ILE A 89 2.64 9.91 13.82
C ILE A 89 1.59 10.12 12.73
N GLY A 90 1.74 11.17 11.91
CA GLY A 90 0.80 11.44 10.81
C GLY A 90 -0.67 11.52 11.24
N HIS A 91 -0.94 12.19 12.37
CA HIS A 91 -2.26 12.28 13.02
C HIS A 91 -2.87 10.96 13.54
N VAL A 92 -2.13 9.85 13.52
CA VAL A 92 -2.55 8.56 14.06
C VAL A 92 -1.97 8.37 15.47
N TRP A 93 -2.74 7.75 16.36
CA TRP A 93 -2.30 7.39 17.71
C TRP A 93 -1.64 6.01 17.74
N TRP A 94 -0.48 5.91 18.39
CA TRP A 94 0.30 4.69 18.54
C TRP A 94 0.53 4.42 20.02
N ASN A 95 0.04 3.27 20.51
CA ASN A 95 0.22 2.84 21.90
C ASN A 95 1.65 2.36 22.12
N VAL A 96 2.39 3.02 23.01
CA VAL A 96 3.80 2.69 23.28
C VAL A 96 3.91 1.94 24.60
N GLU A 97 4.65 0.85 24.60
CA GLU A 97 5.04 0.12 25.81
C GLU A 97 6.55 -0.03 25.87
N ILE A 98 7.14 0.43 26.97
CA ILE A 98 8.59 0.42 27.18
C ILE A 98 8.97 -0.90 27.84
N THR A 99 9.90 -1.64 27.25
CA THR A 99 10.29 -2.97 27.73
C THR A 99 11.56 -2.95 28.56
N HIS A 100 12.53 -2.13 28.17
CA HIS A 100 13.84 -2.02 28.81
C HIS A 100 14.56 -0.74 28.38
N TYR A 101 15.65 -0.43 29.05
CA TYR A 101 16.54 0.67 28.67
C TYR A 101 18.01 0.28 28.80
N TYR A 102 18.86 1.08 28.16
CA TYR A 102 20.31 1.01 28.24
C TYR A 102 20.82 2.31 28.84
N SER A 103 21.70 2.21 29.84
CA SER A 103 22.35 3.37 30.44
C SER A 103 23.60 3.74 29.64
N LEU A 104 23.60 4.93 29.03
CA LEU A 104 24.69 5.44 28.21
C LEU A 104 25.31 6.67 28.89
N GLU A 105 26.49 7.10 28.44
CA GLU A 105 27.17 8.27 29.01
C GLU A 105 26.34 9.57 28.87
N HIS A 106 25.50 9.66 27.84
CA HIS A 106 24.77 10.87 27.46
C HIS A 106 23.27 10.79 27.81
N GLY A 107 22.85 9.76 28.55
CA GLY A 107 21.46 9.56 28.94
C GLY A 107 21.01 8.10 28.88
N HIS A 108 19.70 7.91 28.73
CA HIS A 108 19.09 6.59 28.64
C HIS A 108 18.51 6.37 27.25
N LEU A 109 18.88 5.24 26.63
CA LEU A 109 18.28 4.78 25.39
C LEU A 109 17.21 3.75 25.74
N TYR A 110 15.96 4.01 25.37
CA TYR A 110 14.83 3.17 25.75
C TYR A 110 14.39 2.32 24.57
N HIS A 111 14.12 1.04 24.84
CA HIS A 111 13.48 0.15 23.88
C HIS A 111 11.98 0.14 24.11
N TYR A 112 11.23 0.19 23.02
CA TYR A 112 9.78 0.17 23.07
C TYR A 112 9.18 -0.72 21.99
N VAL A 113 7.97 -1.16 22.27
CA VAL A 113 7.11 -1.88 21.35
C VAL A 113 5.81 -1.11 21.15
N VAL A 114 5.22 -1.28 19.97
CA VAL A 114 3.86 -0.85 19.66
C VAL A 114 3.07 -2.09 19.30
N PRO A 115 2.42 -2.76 20.28
CA PRO A 115 1.75 -4.04 20.07
C PRO A 115 0.66 -3.97 19.00
N GLN A 116 -0.04 -2.84 18.91
CA GLN A 116 -1.11 -2.60 17.93
C GLN A 116 -0.64 -2.75 16.47
N TYR A 117 0.62 -2.42 16.20
CA TYR A 117 1.19 -2.38 14.85
C TYR A 117 2.39 -3.32 14.70
N ASN A 118 2.59 -4.25 15.65
CA ASN A 118 3.72 -5.19 15.64
C ASN A 118 5.05 -4.50 15.27
N SER A 119 5.31 -3.38 15.94
CA SER A 119 6.47 -2.54 15.68
C SER A 119 7.31 -2.42 16.94
N HIS A 120 8.61 -2.20 16.78
CA HIS A 120 9.51 -1.98 17.91
C HIS A 120 10.73 -1.17 17.47
N GLY A 121 11.41 -0.56 18.43
CA GLY A 121 12.61 0.21 18.16
C GLY A 121 13.14 0.88 19.42
N ASN A 122 13.98 1.89 19.23
CA ASN A 122 14.52 2.66 20.34
C ASN A 122 14.14 4.13 20.22
N PHE A 123 14.09 4.80 21.36
CA PHE A 123 13.95 6.23 21.45
C PHE A 123 14.88 6.84 22.48
N LEU A 124 15.20 8.11 22.25
CA LEU A 124 15.98 8.97 23.13
C LEU A 124 15.20 10.27 23.34
N ILE A 125 15.11 10.71 24.59
CA ILE A 125 14.57 12.02 24.96
C ILE A 125 15.75 12.89 25.39
N GLY A 126 15.90 14.06 24.77
CA GLY A 126 16.94 15.01 25.16
C GLY A 126 16.61 15.76 26.45
N SER A 127 17.63 16.32 27.08
CA SER A 127 17.52 16.98 28.39
C SER A 127 17.14 18.46 28.31
N GLU A 128 17.37 19.12 27.17
CA GLU A 128 17.10 20.54 26.98
C GLU A 128 15.68 20.76 26.48
N LYS A 129 14.95 21.68 27.12
CA LYS A 129 13.59 22.05 26.69
C LYS A 129 13.62 22.71 25.31
N MET A 130 12.58 22.46 24.52
CA MET A 130 12.42 23.08 23.21
C MET A 130 10.97 23.46 22.93
N GLU A 131 10.78 24.30 21.91
CA GLU A 131 9.45 24.65 21.41
C GLU A 131 8.67 23.38 21.01
N PRO A 132 7.38 23.28 21.40
CA PRO A 132 6.56 22.10 21.16
C PRO A 132 6.36 21.86 19.66
N PHE A 133 6.21 20.59 19.28
CA PHE A 133 5.85 20.25 17.91
C PHE A 133 4.48 20.83 17.55
N SER A 134 4.27 21.17 16.28
CA SER A 134 3.08 21.92 15.82
C SER A 134 1.72 21.28 16.14
N THR A 135 1.68 19.95 16.31
CA THR A 135 0.47 19.19 16.66
C THR A 135 0.29 18.97 18.16
N ALA A 136 1.26 19.40 18.98
CA ALA A 136 1.17 19.28 20.43
C ALA A 136 0.15 20.29 21.01
N PRO A 137 -0.58 19.92 22.09
CA PRO A 137 -1.48 20.83 22.78
C PRO A 137 -0.77 22.06 23.33
N SER A 138 -1.50 23.18 23.45
CA SER A 138 -1.00 24.42 24.03
C SER A 138 -0.48 24.29 25.46
N GLY A 139 -0.99 23.31 26.22
CA GLY A 139 -0.49 22.98 27.56
C GLY A 139 0.97 22.51 27.58
N CYS A 140 1.49 21.97 26.47
CA CYS A 140 2.84 21.42 26.39
C CYS A 140 3.93 22.47 26.09
N ALA A 141 3.58 23.73 25.82
CA ALA A 141 4.52 24.73 25.31
C ALA A 141 5.80 24.93 26.14
N ASN A 142 5.74 24.80 27.47
CA ASN A 142 6.90 24.96 28.37
C ASN A 142 7.41 23.63 28.94
N TYR A 143 6.89 22.51 28.43
CA TYR A 143 7.03 21.17 28.99
C TYR A 143 7.38 20.14 27.91
N SER A 144 7.90 20.62 26.79
CA SER A 144 8.34 19.82 25.64
C SER A 144 9.84 19.65 25.60
N TYR A 145 10.26 18.44 25.26
CA TYR A 145 11.65 18.01 25.12
C TYR A 145 11.83 17.36 23.75
N PRO A 146 13.01 17.47 23.10
CA PRO A 146 13.29 16.78 21.86
C PRO A 146 13.18 15.27 22.06
N VAL A 147 12.57 14.60 21.09
CA VAL A 147 12.56 13.15 21.03
C VAL A 147 12.98 12.70 19.63
N GLU A 148 13.91 11.76 19.61
CA GLU A 148 14.35 11.01 18.44
C GLU A 148 13.96 9.56 18.66
N LEU A 149 13.32 8.94 17.68
CA LEU A 149 12.95 7.54 17.77
C LEU A 149 12.90 6.91 16.41
N TYR A 150 13.16 5.61 16.35
CA TYR A 150 12.93 4.84 15.14
C TYR A 150 12.11 3.61 15.50
N PHE A 151 11.48 2.99 14.51
CA PHE A 151 10.98 1.64 14.65
C PHE A 151 11.12 0.85 13.36
N TYR A 152 11.14 -0.46 13.53
CA TYR A 152 10.79 -1.38 12.48
C TYR A 152 9.37 -1.88 12.67
N HIS A 153 8.59 -1.83 11.60
CA HIS A 153 7.30 -2.47 11.48
C HIS A 153 7.46 -3.74 10.65
N GLY A 154 7.19 -4.90 11.23
CA GLY A 154 7.25 -6.16 10.51
C GLY A 154 6.27 -6.19 9.34
N SER A 155 6.69 -6.65 8.16
CA SER A 155 5.74 -6.95 7.07
C SER A 155 5.02 -8.28 7.35
N ILE A 156 4.07 -8.65 6.49
CA ILE A 156 3.53 -10.01 6.41
C ILE A 156 4.58 -10.97 5.81
N GLY A 157 5.57 -10.44 5.07
CA GLY A 157 6.63 -11.19 4.40
C GLY A 157 7.98 -11.21 5.09
N TYR A 158 9.05 -11.21 4.30
CA TYR A 158 10.43 -11.40 4.74
C TYR A 158 11.16 -10.12 5.20
N TYR A 159 10.60 -8.95 4.90
CA TYR A 159 11.22 -7.65 5.20
C TYR A 159 10.39 -6.84 6.21
N SER A 160 10.97 -5.75 6.70
CA SER A 160 10.33 -4.79 7.60
C SER A 160 10.47 -3.38 7.08
N PHE A 161 9.50 -2.53 7.43
CA PHE A 161 9.54 -1.10 7.15
C PHE A 161 10.25 -0.38 8.28
N TYR A 162 11.16 0.50 7.90
CA TYR A 162 11.87 1.39 8.81
C TYR A 162 11.22 2.77 8.78
N ASP A 163 10.95 3.32 9.96
CA ASP A 163 10.61 4.73 10.14
C ASP A 163 11.58 5.37 11.14
N GLU A 164 12.03 6.58 10.81
CA GLU A 164 12.77 7.46 11.70
C GLU A 164 11.95 8.71 11.95
N LEU A 165 11.72 8.97 13.23
CA LEU A 165 10.79 9.96 13.73
C LEU A 165 11.51 10.96 14.62
N VAL A 166 11.15 12.21 14.43
CA VAL A 166 11.62 13.34 15.23
C VAL A 166 10.45 14.22 15.64
N GLY A 167 10.56 14.81 16.82
CA GLY A 167 9.57 15.76 17.30
C GLY A 167 9.79 16.11 18.75
N THR A 168 8.69 16.24 19.50
CA THR A 168 8.75 16.63 20.91
C THR A 168 7.95 15.71 21.81
N TYR A 169 8.53 15.29 22.92
CA TYR A 169 7.86 14.63 24.03
C TYR A 169 7.34 15.65 25.03
N CYS A 170 6.07 15.53 25.43
CA CYS A 170 5.46 16.37 26.45
C CYS A 170 5.38 15.65 27.81
N ILE A 171 5.92 16.26 28.86
CA ILE A 171 5.95 15.63 30.19
C ILE A 171 4.61 15.67 30.93
N ILE A 172 3.64 16.47 30.47
CA ILE A 172 2.33 16.63 31.12
C ILE A 172 1.41 15.47 30.78
N ASP A 173 1.32 15.11 29.50
CA ASP A 173 0.44 14.06 29.00
C ASP A 173 1.19 12.75 28.70
N HIS A 174 2.52 12.78 28.72
CA HIS A 174 3.42 11.67 28.43
C HIS A 174 3.35 11.18 26.97
N ILE A 175 3.07 12.09 26.04
CA ILE A 175 2.91 11.79 24.62
C ILE A 175 4.07 12.37 23.81
N ALA A 176 4.57 11.60 22.84
CA ALA A 176 5.48 12.09 21.82
C ALA A 176 4.71 12.55 20.57
N TYR A 177 4.90 13.80 20.17
CA TYR A 177 4.35 14.40 18.97
C TYR A 177 5.44 14.44 17.90
N THR A 178 5.35 13.58 16.88
CA THR A 178 6.44 13.36 15.94
C THR A 178 5.99 13.43 14.48
N HIS A 179 6.97 13.52 13.60
CA HIS A 179 6.81 13.38 12.16
C HIS A 179 7.94 12.53 11.58
N VAL A 180 7.70 12.02 10.38
CA VAL A 180 8.66 11.19 9.65
C VAL A 180 9.80 12.03 9.08
N ALA A 181 11.01 11.73 9.51
CA ALA A 181 12.25 12.27 8.94
C ALA A 181 12.95 11.29 7.99
N GLY A 182 12.84 9.99 8.24
CA GLY A 182 13.51 8.96 7.45
C GLY A 182 12.62 7.74 7.26
N VAL A 183 12.71 7.12 6.08
CA VAL A 183 12.03 5.84 5.82
C VAL A 183 12.97 4.90 5.11
N GLY A 184 12.72 3.61 5.24
CA GLY A 184 13.50 2.58 4.58
C GLY A 184 12.88 1.20 4.68
N THR A 185 13.60 0.20 4.22
CA THR A 185 13.19 -1.20 4.34
C THR A 185 14.40 -2.08 4.64
N PHE A 186 14.20 -3.20 5.33
CA PHE A 186 15.30 -4.11 5.63
C PHE A 186 14.83 -5.57 5.56
N ASP A 187 15.64 -6.44 4.97
CA ASP A 187 15.37 -7.88 4.77
C ASP A 187 15.48 -8.69 6.08
N ILE A 188 14.70 -8.28 7.07
CA ILE A 188 14.58 -8.92 8.38
C ILE A 188 13.14 -8.79 8.86
N ASN A 189 12.64 -9.81 9.57
CA ASN A 189 11.32 -9.78 10.17
C ASN A 189 11.22 -10.78 11.34
N GLY A 190 10.13 -10.72 12.10
CA GLY A 190 9.81 -11.66 13.18
C GLY A 190 10.84 -11.65 14.30
N LEU A 191 11.20 -12.84 14.80
CA LEU A 191 12.11 -12.99 15.94
C LEU A 191 13.50 -12.40 15.67
N ALA A 192 14.02 -12.58 14.45
CA ALA A 192 15.35 -12.06 14.10
C ALA A 192 15.40 -10.53 14.17
N LEU A 193 14.29 -9.86 13.80
CA LEU A 193 14.16 -8.42 13.93
C LEU A 193 14.05 -7.99 15.40
N ALA A 194 13.28 -8.73 16.21
CA ALA A 194 13.12 -8.45 17.65
C ALA A 194 14.42 -8.59 18.45
N GLU A 195 15.30 -9.51 18.06
CA GLU A 195 16.59 -9.76 18.70
C GLU A 195 17.75 -8.95 18.10
N GLU A 196 17.48 -8.15 17.06
CA GLU A 196 18.53 -7.43 16.35
C GLU A 196 19.14 -6.32 17.22
N LEU A 197 20.43 -6.48 17.55
CA LEU A 197 21.25 -5.44 18.17
C LEU A 197 21.77 -4.54 17.05
N ASN A 198 20.97 -3.52 16.75
CA ASN A 198 21.11 -2.58 15.64
C ASN A 198 22.57 -2.26 15.23
N GLY A 199 23.08 -2.93 14.19
CA GLY A 199 24.38 -2.62 13.60
C GLY A 199 24.41 -1.25 12.90
N ASP A 200 25.62 -0.69 12.80
CA ASP A 200 25.95 0.67 12.28
C ASP A 200 26.00 0.78 10.75
N GLY A 201 25.83 -0.34 10.03
CA GLY A 201 25.88 -0.41 8.58
C GLY A 201 24.65 0.16 7.87
N TYR A 202 24.80 0.40 6.56
CA TYR A 202 23.67 0.68 5.67
C TYR A 202 22.76 -0.54 5.53
N ARG A 203 21.46 -0.29 5.52
CA ARG A 203 20.39 -1.29 5.51
C ARG A 203 19.50 -1.04 4.31
N TRP A 204 19.02 -2.11 3.71
CA TRP A 204 18.08 -2.05 2.59
C TRP A 204 17.42 -3.41 2.41
N SER A 205 16.27 -3.46 1.72
CA SER A 205 15.61 -4.70 1.34
C SER A 205 15.77 -4.95 -0.15
N LEU A 206 16.49 -6.02 -0.50
CA LEU A 206 16.58 -6.52 -1.87
C LEU A 206 15.21 -7.05 -2.31
N TRP A 207 14.49 -7.71 -1.40
CA TRP A 207 13.17 -8.26 -1.68
C TRP A 207 12.18 -7.16 -2.07
N TYR A 208 12.03 -6.14 -1.22
CA TYR A 208 11.16 -5.00 -1.49
C TYR A 208 11.54 -4.35 -2.82
N SER A 209 12.85 -4.06 -3.01
CA SER A 209 13.39 -3.36 -4.16
C SER A 209 13.18 -4.06 -5.50
N LEU A 210 13.30 -5.39 -5.53
CA LEU A 210 13.15 -6.15 -6.78
C LEU A 210 11.71 -6.63 -6.98
N VAL A 211 11.11 -7.26 -5.99
CA VAL A 211 9.82 -7.95 -6.16
C VAL A 211 8.69 -6.95 -6.34
N GLY A 212 8.68 -5.85 -5.58
CA GLY A 212 7.65 -4.81 -5.68
C GLY A 212 7.63 -4.15 -7.06
N ALA A 213 8.79 -3.68 -7.53
CA ALA A 213 8.93 -3.03 -8.83
C ALA A 213 8.65 -3.99 -10.00
N LEU A 214 9.20 -5.21 -9.97
CA LEU A 214 8.98 -6.20 -11.03
C LEU A 214 7.51 -6.57 -11.11
N PHE A 215 6.85 -6.81 -9.97
CA PHE A 215 5.42 -7.13 -9.96
C PHE A 215 4.56 -6.02 -10.56
N ARG A 216 4.70 -4.77 -10.07
CA ARG A 216 3.92 -3.63 -10.60
C ARG A 216 4.21 -3.40 -12.09
N GLY A 217 5.46 -3.54 -12.52
CA GLY A 217 5.85 -3.44 -13.93
C GLY A 217 5.24 -4.53 -14.82
N LEU A 218 5.20 -5.77 -14.34
CA LEU A 218 4.58 -6.89 -15.07
C LEU A 218 3.07 -6.71 -15.23
N VAL A 219 2.38 -6.19 -14.21
CA VAL A 219 0.94 -5.87 -14.27
C VAL A 219 0.67 -4.80 -15.33
N LEU A 220 1.43 -3.71 -15.31
CA LEU A 220 1.32 -2.63 -16.31
C LEU A 220 1.56 -3.14 -17.72
N ARG A 221 2.60 -3.97 -17.91
CA ARG A 221 2.92 -4.59 -19.21
C ARG A 221 1.80 -5.52 -19.68
N ARG A 222 1.26 -6.37 -18.80
CA ARG A 222 0.13 -7.25 -19.12
C ARG A 222 -1.08 -6.43 -19.57
N CYS A 223 -1.42 -5.38 -18.82
CA CYS A 223 -2.55 -4.51 -19.14
C CYS A 223 -2.35 -3.80 -20.48
N TYR A 224 -1.14 -3.29 -20.76
CA TYR A 224 -0.79 -2.70 -22.05
C TYR A 224 -1.02 -3.67 -23.23
N ILE A 225 -0.51 -4.90 -23.12
CA ILE A 225 -0.67 -5.93 -24.17
C ILE A 225 -2.15 -6.25 -24.38
N SER A 226 -2.92 -6.38 -23.30
CA SER A 226 -4.37 -6.64 -23.34
C SER A 226 -5.12 -5.50 -24.05
N CYS A 227 -4.84 -4.26 -23.67
CA CYS A 227 -5.41 -3.05 -24.28
C CYS A 227 -5.11 -2.95 -25.78
N LYS A 228 -3.87 -3.25 -26.18
CA LYS A 228 -3.46 -3.26 -27.59
C LYS A 228 -4.25 -4.31 -28.38
N ARG A 229 -4.25 -5.56 -27.92
CA ARG A 229 -4.94 -6.68 -28.58
C ARG A 229 -6.45 -6.46 -28.67
N TYR A 230 -7.07 -5.94 -27.61
CA TYR A 230 -8.50 -5.65 -27.61
C TYR A 230 -8.84 -4.49 -28.56
N GLY A 231 -8.02 -3.44 -28.56
CA GLY A 231 -8.14 -2.33 -29.52
C GLY A 231 -8.02 -2.79 -30.97
N ASP A 232 -7.06 -3.67 -31.28
CA ASP A 232 -6.86 -4.24 -32.62
C ASP A 232 -8.08 -5.06 -33.07
N LYS A 233 -8.66 -5.88 -32.17
CA LYS A 233 -9.90 -6.62 -32.44
C LYS A 233 -11.09 -5.69 -32.69
N CYS A 234 -11.25 -4.64 -31.90
CA CYS A 234 -12.30 -3.65 -32.13
C CYS A 234 -12.16 -2.97 -33.49
N ALA A 235 -10.93 -2.67 -33.93
CA ALA A 235 -10.67 -2.11 -35.25
C ALA A 235 -11.00 -3.11 -36.37
N GLN A 236 -10.65 -4.39 -36.22
CA GLN A 236 -11.00 -5.44 -37.20
C GLN A 236 -12.51 -5.65 -37.34
N MET A 237 -13.25 -5.47 -36.26
CA MET A 237 -14.71 -5.62 -36.23
C MET A 237 -15.47 -4.32 -36.57
N ASP A 238 -14.76 -3.23 -36.86
CA ASP A 238 -15.31 -1.88 -37.06
C ASP A 238 -16.22 -1.41 -35.90
N VAL A 239 -15.87 -1.79 -34.67
CA VAL A 239 -16.62 -1.42 -33.46
C VAL A 239 -15.90 -0.29 -32.73
N SER A 240 -16.60 0.82 -32.54
CA SER A 240 -16.09 1.92 -31.71
C SER A 240 -16.34 1.69 -30.22
N LEU A 241 -15.34 2.01 -29.39
CA LEU A 241 -15.45 1.89 -27.94
C LEU A 241 -15.81 3.25 -27.31
N ARG A 242 -16.76 3.26 -26.37
CA ARG A 242 -17.05 4.44 -25.54
C ARG A 242 -15.94 4.67 -24.52
N ARG A 243 -15.64 5.93 -24.17
CA ARG A 243 -14.59 6.27 -23.19
C ARG A 243 -14.79 5.55 -21.85
N LYS A 244 -16.01 5.60 -21.31
CA LYS A 244 -16.37 4.89 -20.06
C LYS A 244 -16.06 3.38 -20.12
N ALA A 245 -16.36 2.74 -21.25
CA ALA A 245 -16.07 1.32 -21.43
C ALA A 245 -14.57 1.04 -21.52
N ALA A 246 -13.80 1.93 -22.15
CA ALA A 246 -12.33 1.84 -22.18
C ALA A 246 -11.73 1.97 -20.77
N THR A 247 -12.17 2.96 -19.99
CA THR A 247 -11.75 3.16 -18.60
C THR A 247 -12.05 1.93 -17.75
N ILE A 248 -13.27 1.40 -17.81
CA ILE A 248 -13.65 0.19 -17.07
C ILE A 248 -12.79 -0.99 -17.50
N TYR A 249 -12.58 -1.19 -18.80
CA TYR A 249 -11.73 -2.27 -19.30
C TYR A 249 -10.31 -2.21 -18.77
N VAL A 250 -9.68 -1.03 -18.79
CA VAL A 250 -8.33 -0.83 -18.24
C VAL A 250 -8.33 -1.10 -16.74
N HIS A 251 -9.30 -0.56 -16.00
CA HIS A 251 -9.41 -0.74 -14.55
C HIS A 251 -9.51 -2.22 -14.17
N GLU A 252 -10.34 -2.98 -14.89
CA GLU A 252 -10.48 -4.42 -14.71
C GLU A 252 -9.23 -5.22 -15.12
N ASN A 253 -8.45 -4.76 -16.10
CA ASN A 253 -7.19 -5.42 -16.47
C ASN A 253 -6.03 -5.08 -15.54
N MET A 254 -6.09 -3.93 -14.85
CA MET A 254 -5.15 -3.53 -13.80
C MET A 254 -5.43 -4.26 -12.49
N ARG A 255 -6.71 -4.55 -12.21
CA ARG A 255 -7.11 -5.53 -11.18
C ARG A 255 -6.60 -6.89 -11.63
N LEU A 256 -5.56 -7.39 -10.98
CA LEU A 256 -5.09 -8.75 -11.17
C LEU A 256 -6.23 -9.72 -10.86
N ALA A 257 -6.92 -10.19 -11.88
CA ALA A 257 -7.83 -11.31 -11.82
C ALA A 257 -7.08 -12.56 -12.26
N ALA A 258 -7.11 -13.59 -11.43
CA ALA A 258 -6.47 -14.88 -11.66
C ALA A 258 -7.50 -15.88 -12.17
N HIS A 259 -8.37 -15.44 -13.09
CA HIS A 259 -9.47 -16.25 -13.57
C HIS A 259 -8.96 -17.54 -14.23
N GLY A 260 -9.29 -18.69 -13.65
CA GLY A 260 -8.81 -20.01 -14.10
C GLY A 260 -7.39 -20.39 -13.64
N ALA A 261 -6.77 -19.62 -12.75
CA ALA A 261 -5.48 -19.97 -12.14
C ALA A 261 -5.66 -20.97 -10.98
N THR A 262 -4.64 -21.76 -10.68
CA THR A 262 -4.67 -22.67 -9.53
C THR A 262 -4.61 -21.89 -8.21
N ASN A 263 -5.11 -22.48 -7.13
CA ASN A 263 -5.13 -21.84 -5.79
C ASN A 263 -3.75 -21.33 -5.35
N TYR A 264 -2.65 -22.01 -5.71
CA TYR A 264 -1.29 -21.56 -5.41
C TYR A 264 -0.93 -20.23 -6.07
N HIS A 265 -1.28 -20.07 -7.36
CA HIS A 265 -1.05 -18.80 -8.07
C HIS A 265 -1.92 -17.68 -7.48
N GLN A 266 -3.15 -18.01 -7.05
CA GLN A 266 -4.03 -17.05 -6.40
C GLN A 266 -3.45 -16.59 -5.06
N MET A 267 -2.90 -17.50 -4.25
CA MET A 267 -2.25 -17.15 -2.99
C MET A 267 -0.98 -16.31 -3.20
N ALA A 268 -0.15 -16.65 -4.18
CA ALA A 268 1.04 -15.85 -4.51
C ALA A 268 0.67 -14.42 -4.94
N LEU A 269 -0.40 -14.26 -5.74
CA LEU A 269 -0.90 -12.95 -6.14
C LEU A 269 -1.50 -12.17 -4.96
N LEU A 270 -2.26 -12.84 -4.09
CA LEU A 270 -2.80 -12.23 -2.89
C LEU A 270 -1.68 -11.71 -1.98
N TYR A 271 -0.62 -12.50 -1.79
CA TYR A 271 0.55 -12.09 -1.03
C TYR A 271 1.19 -10.83 -1.63
N LEU A 272 1.45 -10.78 -2.94
CA LEU A 272 2.03 -9.60 -3.60
C LEU A 272 1.13 -8.35 -3.51
N LEU A 273 -0.20 -8.53 -3.53
CA LEU A 273 -1.15 -7.43 -3.34
C LEU A 273 -1.17 -6.92 -1.90
N LEU A 274 -1.06 -7.81 -0.90
CA LEU A 274 -0.94 -7.43 0.51
C LEU A 274 0.35 -6.66 0.78
N GLU A 275 1.47 -7.11 0.21
CA GLU A 275 2.75 -6.38 0.28
C GLU A 275 2.63 -4.98 -0.35
N GLY A 276 1.97 -4.90 -1.52
CA GLY A 276 1.67 -3.62 -2.17
C GLY A 276 0.80 -2.69 -1.31
N LEU A 277 -0.22 -3.23 -0.65
CA LEU A 277 -1.11 -2.50 0.25
C LEU A 277 -0.35 -1.94 1.45
N MET A 278 0.47 -2.76 2.12
CA MET A 278 1.26 -2.34 3.28
C MET A 278 2.22 -1.21 2.91
N SER A 279 2.90 -1.33 1.77
CA SER A 279 3.77 -0.26 1.27
C SER A 279 3.01 1.04 1.01
N ASP A 280 1.80 0.98 0.44
CA ASP A 280 1.02 2.18 0.15
C ASP A 280 0.49 2.82 1.45
N LEU A 281 0.09 2.01 2.44
CA LEU A 281 -0.32 2.48 3.77
C LEU A 281 0.83 3.15 4.53
N PHE A 282 2.02 2.54 4.51
CA PHE A 282 3.18 3.09 5.18
C PHE A 282 3.62 4.41 4.55
N LEU A 283 3.60 4.49 3.21
CA LEU A 283 3.87 5.75 2.51
C LEU A 283 2.84 6.83 2.83
N LEU A 284 1.55 6.47 2.95
CA LEU A 284 0.50 7.42 3.35
C LEU A 284 0.73 7.93 4.77
N ALA A 285 1.05 7.05 5.71
CA ALA A 285 1.34 7.44 7.10
C ALA A 285 2.61 8.31 7.19
N ALA A 286 3.59 8.07 6.31
CA ALA A 286 4.89 8.72 6.34
C ALA A 286 5.00 10.00 5.49
N THR A 287 3.99 10.35 4.68
CA THR A 287 4.06 11.54 3.81
C THR A 287 2.92 12.51 4.00
N ASP A 288 3.21 13.61 4.71
CA ASP A 288 2.37 14.82 4.75
C ASP A 288 2.61 15.67 3.48
N GLY A 289 2.21 15.15 2.30
CA GLY A 289 2.54 15.73 1.01
C GLY A 289 1.35 15.99 0.08
N ALA A 290 1.48 16.99 -0.79
CA ALA A 290 0.47 17.45 -1.76
C ALA A 290 0.04 16.42 -2.86
N PHE A 291 0.56 15.18 -2.80
CA PHE A 291 0.24 14.08 -3.74
C PHE A 291 -0.27 12.83 -3.03
N ASP A 292 -0.71 12.96 -1.77
CA ASP A 292 -1.44 11.95 -0.99
C ASP A 292 -2.56 11.27 -1.80
N TRP A 293 -3.29 12.02 -2.63
CA TRP A 293 -4.37 11.50 -3.46
C TRP A 293 -3.92 10.40 -4.44
N VAL A 294 -2.67 10.46 -4.92
CA VAL A 294 -2.12 9.43 -5.84
C VAL A 294 -1.86 8.13 -5.10
N GLN A 295 -1.43 8.22 -3.84
CA GLN A 295 -1.23 7.05 -2.98
C GLN A 295 -2.58 6.43 -2.61
N HIS A 296 -3.63 7.23 -2.37
CA HIS A 296 -5.00 6.74 -2.19
C HIS A 296 -5.53 5.99 -3.42
N VAL A 297 -5.19 6.44 -4.64
CA VAL A 297 -5.54 5.74 -5.88
C VAL A 297 -4.84 4.37 -5.94
N SER A 298 -3.56 4.29 -5.56
CA SER A 298 -2.81 3.03 -5.43
C SER A 298 -3.47 2.07 -4.44
N LEU A 299 -3.77 2.59 -3.25
CA LEU A 299 -4.39 1.86 -2.15
C LEU A 299 -5.72 1.26 -2.61
N GLY A 300 -6.53 2.04 -3.33
CA GLY A 300 -7.78 1.58 -3.93
C GLY A 300 -7.60 0.42 -4.92
N TYR A 301 -6.55 0.44 -5.74
CA TYR A 301 -6.23 -0.66 -6.66
C TYR A 301 -5.85 -1.94 -5.91
N ASN A 302 -4.94 -1.84 -4.93
CA ASN A 302 -4.48 -2.99 -4.15
C ASN A 302 -5.62 -3.58 -3.31
N LEU A 303 -6.40 -2.73 -2.61
CA LEU A 303 -7.56 -3.15 -1.82
C LEU A 303 -8.63 -3.81 -2.70
N SER A 304 -8.91 -3.23 -3.87
CA SER A 304 -9.87 -3.82 -4.80
C SER A 304 -9.38 -5.14 -5.40
N GLY A 305 -8.07 -5.28 -5.63
CA GLY A 305 -7.45 -6.53 -6.06
C GLY A 305 -7.57 -7.60 -4.98
N ILE A 306 -7.28 -7.26 -3.72
CA ILE A 306 -7.43 -8.16 -2.57
C ILE A 306 -8.87 -8.63 -2.44
N LEU A 307 -9.85 -7.73 -2.49
CA LEU A 307 -11.27 -8.09 -2.39
C LEU A 307 -11.69 -9.07 -3.51
N LEU A 308 -11.25 -8.82 -4.74
CA LEU A 308 -11.53 -9.71 -5.88
C LEU A 308 -10.86 -11.07 -5.70
N MET A 309 -9.59 -11.10 -5.31
CA MET A 309 -8.83 -12.34 -5.09
C MET A 309 -9.40 -13.19 -3.97
N LEU A 310 -9.73 -12.58 -2.83
CA LEU A 310 -10.41 -13.27 -1.72
C LEU A 310 -11.74 -13.86 -2.17
N PHE A 311 -12.52 -13.10 -2.94
CA PHE A 311 -13.77 -13.60 -3.48
C PHE A 311 -13.57 -14.78 -4.45
N GLU A 312 -12.59 -14.72 -5.36
CA GLU A 312 -12.26 -15.83 -6.26
C GLU A 312 -11.82 -17.08 -5.51
N ILE A 313 -11.02 -16.94 -4.45
CA ILE A 313 -10.59 -18.05 -3.60
C ILE A 313 -11.82 -18.71 -2.94
N VAL A 314 -12.71 -17.92 -2.35
CA VAL A 314 -13.94 -18.42 -1.70
C VAL A 314 -14.90 -19.06 -2.72
N GLU A 315 -14.97 -18.54 -3.95
CA GLU A 315 -15.75 -19.16 -5.02
C GLU A 315 -15.15 -20.52 -5.43
N ASN A 316 -13.82 -20.61 -5.54
CA ASN A 316 -13.12 -21.83 -5.91
C ASN A 316 -13.18 -22.92 -4.82
N THR A 317 -13.28 -22.55 -3.53
CA THR A 317 -13.44 -23.53 -2.43
C THR A 317 -14.87 -24.07 -2.30
N GLY A 318 -15.83 -23.51 -3.03
CA GLY A 318 -17.23 -23.96 -3.00
C GLY A 318 -17.97 -23.62 -1.69
N TRP A 319 -17.42 -22.74 -0.87
CA TRP A 319 -17.95 -22.42 0.46
C TRP A 319 -19.20 -21.52 0.43
N LEU A 320 -19.50 -20.88 -0.71
CA LEU A 320 -20.66 -20.00 -0.86
C LEU A 320 -21.81 -20.71 -1.58
N ARG A 321 -22.99 -20.70 -0.96
CA ARG A 321 -24.25 -21.02 -1.64
C ARG A 321 -24.49 -20.05 -2.80
N GLU A 322 -25.10 -20.55 -3.87
CA GLU A 322 -25.27 -19.83 -5.14
C GLU A 322 -26.05 -18.51 -5.01
N SER A 323 -27.03 -18.43 -4.12
CA SER A 323 -27.80 -17.21 -3.84
C SER A 323 -26.92 -16.09 -3.30
N TYR A 324 -26.06 -16.38 -2.32
CA TYR A 324 -25.11 -15.42 -1.76
C TYR A 324 -24.00 -15.06 -2.75
N ARG A 325 -23.53 -16.02 -3.54
CA ARG A 325 -22.56 -15.78 -4.61
C ARG A 325 -23.06 -14.74 -5.62
N LEU A 326 -24.30 -14.89 -6.09
CA LEU A 326 -24.91 -13.96 -7.05
C LEU A 326 -25.21 -12.59 -6.42
N PHE A 327 -25.63 -12.58 -5.16
CA PHE A 327 -25.84 -11.35 -4.39
C PHE A 327 -24.55 -10.55 -4.25
N THR A 328 -23.46 -11.18 -3.80
CA THR A 328 -22.16 -10.54 -3.64
C THR A 328 -21.58 -10.06 -4.97
N LYS A 329 -21.69 -10.85 -6.05
CA LYS A 329 -21.27 -10.41 -7.40
C LYS A 329 -22.01 -9.15 -7.89
N ARG A 330 -23.32 -9.06 -7.61
CA ARG A 330 -24.13 -7.88 -7.96
C ARG A 330 -23.82 -6.67 -7.09
N TYR A 331 -23.64 -6.87 -5.79
CA TYR A 331 -23.45 -5.78 -4.84
C TYR A 331 -22.02 -5.23 -4.85
N ALA A 332 -21.01 -6.10 -4.71
CA ALA A 332 -19.62 -5.70 -4.52
C ALA A 332 -18.89 -5.36 -5.84
N PHE A 333 -19.25 -6.02 -6.95
CA PHE A 333 -18.49 -5.90 -8.21
C PHE A 333 -19.32 -5.36 -9.39
N GLN A 334 -20.61 -5.04 -9.19
CA GLN A 334 -21.54 -4.59 -10.23
C GLN A 334 -21.54 -5.47 -11.50
N LEU A 335 -21.13 -6.74 -11.39
CA LEU A 335 -21.13 -7.69 -12.50
C LEU A 335 -22.56 -8.13 -12.77
N ARG A 336 -23.14 -7.65 -13.89
CA ARG A 336 -24.37 -8.25 -14.42
C ARG A 336 -24.04 -9.65 -14.93
N VAL A 337 -24.32 -10.66 -14.10
CA VAL A 337 -24.45 -12.04 -14.56
C VAL A 337 -25.66 -12.08 -15.48
N VAL A 338 -25.43 -12.27 -16.79
CA VAL A 338 -26.49 -12.67 -17.72
C VAL A 338 -26.86 -14.10 -17.32
N THR A 339 -27.94 -14.23 -16.56
CA THR A 339 -28.53 -15.53 -16.25
C THR A 339 -29.19 -16.04 -17.51
N ASP A 340 -28.59 -17.05 -18.12
CA ASP A 340 -29.20 -17.85 -19.19
C ASP A 340 -30.33 -18.69 -18.55
N ARG A 341 -31.49 -18.07 -18.36
CA ARG A 341 -32.74 -18.76 -17.98
C ARG A 341 -33.88 -18.15 -18.80
N GLY A 342 -34.29 -18.88 -19.84
CA GLY A 342 -35.58 -18.66 -20.49
C GLY A 342 -35.56 -18.85 -22.00
N ALA A 343 -35.43 -20.10 -22.46
CA ALA A 343 -36.10 -20.53 -23.68
C ALA A 343 -37.40 -21.24 -23.27
N PRO A 344 -38.52 -20.89 -23.89
CA PRO A 344 -39.23 -21.86 -24.72
C PRO A 344 -38.75 -21.83 -26.17
#